data_AF-A0A2R6DST8-F1
#
_entry.id   AF-A0A2R6DST8-F1
#
_cell.length_a   1.000
_cell.length_b   1.000
_cell.length_c   1.000
_cell.angle_alpha   90.00
_cell.angle_beta   90.00
_cell.angle_gamma   90.00
#
_symmetry.space_group_name_H-M   'P 1'
#
loop_
_entity.id
_entity.type
_entity.pdbx_description
1 polymer ?
#
loop_
_entity_poly.entity_id
_entity_poly.type
_entity_poly.pdbx_seq_one_letter_code
_entity_poly.pdbx_strand_id
1 'polypeptide(L)' 'MSDAEQPEVTALQFDHAGIATDDADGLADCYVDLLGTPVVHEETFDGMDVVFLQFGSSYFEL' A
#
# COMPACT_ATOMS: atom_id res chain seq x y z
N MET A 1 8.00 -26.51 -30.50
CA MET A 1 8.07 -25.10 -30.07
C MET A 1 8.27 -25.17 -28.57
N SER A 2 9.48 -24.84 -28.12
CA SER A 2 9.92 -24.97 -26.72
C SER A 2 9.05 -24.15 -25.79
N ASP A 3 8.63 -24.76 -24.68
CA ASP A 3 8.28 -24.00 -23.47
C ASP A 3 9.46 -23.07 -23.18
N ALA A 4 9.21 -21.77 -23.12
CA ALA A 4 10.19 -20.82 -22.64
C ALA A 4 10.22 -20.95 -21.12
N GLU A 5 11.36 -21.34 -20.55
CA GLU A 5 11.62 -21.21 -19.12
C GLU A 5 11.30 -19.77 -18.70
N GLN A 6 10.20 -19.60 -17.99
CA GLN A 6 9.90 -18.34 -17.33
C GLN A 6 10.93 -18.18 -16.22
N PRO A 7 11.63 -17.04 -16.13
CA PRO A 7 12.62 -16.83 -15.09
C PRO A 7 11.96 -17.03 -13.72
N GLU A 8 12.60 -17.81 -12.86
CA GLU A 8 12.19 -17.98 -11.47
C GLU A 8 12.34 -16.60 -10.80
N VAL A 9 11.25 -15.84 -10.74
CA VAL A 9 11.18 -14.63 -9.94
C VAL A 9 11.24 -15.11 -8.50
N THR A 10 12.39 -14.99 -7.85
CA THR A 10 12.47 -15.09 -6.39
C THR A 10 11.42 -14.13 -5.84
N ALA A 11 10.37 -14.66 -5.21
CA ALA A 11 9.13 -13.93 -4.97
C ALA A 11 9.40 -12.56 -4.33
N LEU A 12 9.13 -11.47 -5.08
CA LEU A 12 9.23 -10.12 -4.55
C LEU A 12 8.14 -9.96 -3.48
N GLN A 13 8.55 -9.87 -2.21
CA GLN A 13 7.62 -9.49 -1.16
C GLN A 13 7.45 -7.97 -1.19
N PHE A 14 6.29 -7.54 -1.63
CA PHE A 14 5.88 -6.14 -1.57
C PHE A 14 5.44 -5.84 -0.14
N ASP A 15 6.17 -4.96 0.55
CA ASP A 15 5.88 -4.60 1.95
C ASP A 15 4.82 -3.48 1.99
N HIS A 16 5.11 -2.36 1.34
CA HIS A 16 4.21 -1.22 1.20
C HIS A 16 4.57 -0.34 -0.01
N ALA A 17 3.66 0.56 -0.38
CA ALA A 17 3.96 1.71 -1.23
C ALA A 17 3.60 3.01 -0.49
N GLY A 18 4.59 3.87 -0.34
CA GLY A 18 4.43 5.23 0.19
C GLY A 18 3.83 6.18 -0.84
N ILE A 19 2.83 6.97 -0.44
CA ILE A 19 2.10 7.91 -1.29
C ILE A 19 2.01 9.25 -0.56
N ALA A 20 2.94 10.14 -0.85
CA ALA A 20 2.93 11.48 -0.26
C ALA A 20 1.67 12.27 -0.67
N THR A 21 0.96 12.80 0.32
CA THR A 21 -0.23 13.64 0.17
C THR A 21 -0.20 14.78 1.19
N ASP A 22 -0.93 15.86 0.92
CA ASP A 22 -1.18 16.94 1.88
C ASP A 22 -2.48 16.73 2.68
N ASP A 23 -3.26 15.70 2.34
CA ASP A 23 -4.51 15.29 2.97
C ASP A 23 -4.57 13.77 3.06
N ALA A 24 -4.07 13.21 4.16
CA ALA A 24 -4.03 11.76 4.38
C ALA A 24 -5.43 11.18 4.63
N ASP A 25 -6.25 11.88 5.42
CA ASP A 25 -7.62 11.47 5.74
C ASP A 25 -8.49 11.42 4.48
N GLY A 26 -8.46 12.48 3.66
CA GLY A 26 -9.26 12.54 2.44
C GLY A 26 -8.83 11.50 1.40
N LEU A 27 -7.52 11.21 1.31
CA LEU A 27 -7.02 10.16 0.43
C LEU A 27 -7.38 8.76 0.95
N ALA A 28 -7.33 8.55 2.26
CA ALA A 28 -7.73 7.30 2.89
C ALA A 28 -9.21 6.99 2.63
N ASP A 29 -10.10 7.96 2.88
CA ASP A 29 -11.54 7.83 2.60
C ASP A 29 -11.80 7.46 1.12
N CYS A 30 -11.10 8.14 0.21
CA CYS A 30 -11.18 7.86 -1.22
C CYS A 30 -10.78 6.41 -1.56
N TYR A 31 -9.67 5.92 -1.01
CA TYR A 31 -9.21 4.56 -1.27
C TYR A 31 -10.06 3.49 -0.58
N VAL A 32 -10.57 3.75 0.62
CA VAL A 32 -11.55 2.88 1.28
C VAL A 32 -12.79 2.73 0.40
N ASP A 33 -13.34 3.83 -0.10
CA ASP A 33 -14.54 3.82 -0.93
C ASP A 33 -14.33 3.18 -2.31
N LEU A 34 -13.20 3.48 -2.97
CA LEU A 34 -12.92 3.01 -4.33
C LEU A 34 -12.37 1.59 -4.38
N LEU A 35 -11.53 1.21 -3.42
CA LEU A 35 -10.74 -0.02 -3.45
C LEU A 35 -11.11 -1.00 -2.34
N GLY A 36 -11.86 -0.57 -1.31
CA GLY A 36 -12.19 -1.42 -0.16
C GLY A 36 -10.97 -1.74 0.71
N THR A 37 -9.95 -0.88 0.71
CA THR A 37 -8.73 -1.04 1.51
C THR A 37 -8.90 -0.35 2.86
N PRO A 38 -9.23 -1.05 3.95
CA PRO A 38 -9.51 -0.41 5.24
C PRO A 38 -8.25 0.22 5.83
N VAL A 39 -8.43 1.33 6.55
CA VAL A 39 -7.39 1.87 7.45
C VAL A 39 -7.19 0.87 8.59
N VAL A 40 -5.94 0.46 8.81
CA VAL A 40 -5.55 -0.53 9.81
C VAL A 40 -4.58 0.02 10.85
N HIS A 41 -3.90 1.12 10.56
CA HIS A 41 -3.02 1.81 11.49
C HIS A 41 -2.88 3.29 11.14
N GLU A 42 -2.70 4.11 12.17
CA GLU A 42 -2.45 5.55 12.08
C GLU A 42 -1.37 5.88 13.12
N GLU A 43 -0.40 6.69 12.73
CA GLU A 43 0.61 7.20 13.65
C GLU A 43 1.15 8.56 13.21
N THR A 44 1.73 9.29 14.16
CA THR A 44 2.52 10.49 13.86
C THR A 44 4.00 10.14 14.01
N PHE A 45 4.75 10.25 12.93
CA PHE A 45 6.18 9.96 12.86
C PHE A 45 6.98 11.20 12.44
N ASP A 46 7.95 11.63 13.24
CA ASP A 46 8.75 12.85 13.00
C ASP A 46 7.93 14.12 12.69
N GLY A 47 6.70 14.19 13.22
CA GLY A 47 5.77 15.31 13.01
C GLY A 47 4.97 15.24 11.70
N MET A 48 5.02 14.11 11.00
CA MET A 48 4.19 13.77 9.85
C MET A 48 3.12 12.77 10.28
N ASP A 49 1.89 12.97 9.83
CA ASP A 49 0.82 11.99 10.00
C ASP A 49 0.94 10.94 8.91
N VAL A 50 0.88 9.66 9.31
CA VAL A 50 1.04 8.50 8.44
C VAL A 50 -0.14 7.56 8.62
N VAL A 51 -0.78 7.17 7.52
CA VAL A 51 -1.97 6.32 7.53
C VAL A 51 -1.73 5.05 6.71
N PHE A 52 -1.94 3.89 7.34
CA PHE A 52 -1.75 2.58 6.70
C PHE A 52 -3.09 1.96 6.30
N LEU A 53 -3.26 1.69 5.01
CA LEU A 53 -4.41 0.98 4.46
C LEU A 53 -4.00 -0.43 4.03
N GLN A 54 -4.77 -1.44 4.43
CA GLN A 54 -4.49 -2.83 4.05
C GLN A 54 -4.79 -3.08 2.57
N PHE A 55 -3.79 -3.55 1.83
CA PHE A 55 -3.89 -3.98 0.44
C PHE A 55 -3.36 -5.41 0.27
N GLY A 56 -4.26 -6.39 0.43
CA GLY A 56 -3.87 -7.81 0.42
C GLY A 56 -2.93 -8.14 1.58
N SER A 57 -1.70 -8.55 1.27
CA SER A 57 -0.64 -8.83 2.25
C SER A 57 0.32 -7.65 2.48
N SER A 58 0.00 -6.48 1.93
CA SER A 58 0.86 -5.29 1.89
C SER A 58 0.05 -4.05 2.30
N TYR A 59 0.69 -2.88 2.31
CA TYR A 59 0.05 -1.63 2.74
C TYR A 59 0.20 -0.50 1.71
N PHE A 60 -0.80 0.37 1.64
CA PHE A 60 -0.57 1.76 1.24
C PHE A 60 -0.22 2.55 2.50
N GLU A 61 0.86 3.31 2.44
CA GLU A 61 1.31 4.23 3.49
C GLU A 61 1.13 5.64 2.94
N LEU A 62 0.15 6.36 3.47
CA LEU A 62 -0.21 7.72 3.06
C LEU A 62 0.51 8.73 3.96
#